data_AF-A0A7V1R211-F1
#
_entry.id   AF-A0A7V1R211-F1
#
_cell.length_a   1.000
_cell.length_b   1.000
_cell.length_c   1.000
_cell.angle_alpha   90.00
_cell.angle_beta   90.00
_cell.angle_gamma   90.00
#
_symmetry.space_group_name_H-M   'P 1'
#
loop_
_entity.id
_entity.type
_entity.pdbx_description
1 polymer ?
#
loop_
_entity_poly.entity_id
_entity_poly.type
_entity_poly.pdbx_seq_one_letter_code
_entity_poly.pdbx_strand_id
1 'polypeptide(L)'
;MRVPQWVLWTVGLGLVGGVYALYAVHRENRLLETEVKKLEHLLNERPVELATFMASYERFLNKLHAAGQAQNWALAGFYYEELEETAEQLEKLNLTDDGVPVSRMMRPNLLEPLERVEKAIQAQDKRAFQESLRSLVGHCNSCHTAAGKPYIQFTLPADDAPPRQRFEP
;
A
#
# COMPACT_ATOMS: atom_id res chain seq x y z
N MET A 1 0.25 -61.23 -35.72
CA MET A 1 0.97 -61.40 -34.43
C MET A 1 -0.02 -61.09 -33.31
N ARG A 2 -0.19 -61.97 -32.31
CA ARG A 2 -1.09 -61.73 -31.17
C ARG A 2 -0.35 -60.88 -30.13
N VAL A 3 -0.94 -59.76 -29.72
CA VAL A 3 -0.39 -58.91 -28.66
C VAL A 3 -0.43 -59.68 -27.34
N PRO A 4 0.65 -59.73 -26.55
CA PRO A 4 0.65 -60.42 -25.27
C PRO A 4 -0.34 -59.77 -24.29
N GLN A 5 -1.06 -60.59 -23.52
CA GLN A 5 -2.04 -60.12 -22.53
C GLN A 5 -1.46 -59.08 -21.55
N TRP A 6 -0.19 -59.25 -21.13
CA TRP A 6 0.49 -58.33 -20.20
C TRP A 6 0.68 -56.91 -20.74
N VAL A 7 0.78 -56.75 -22.07
CA VAL A 7 0.85 -55.43 -22.73
C VAL A 7 -0.51 -54.72 -22.61
N LEU A 8 -1.60 -55.45 -22.76
CA LEU A 8 -2.95 -54.89 -22.61
C LEU A 8 -3.23 -54.45 -21.16
N TRP A 9 -2.79 -55.22 -20.17
CA TRP A 9 -2.93 -54.87 -18.75
C TRP A 9 -2.11 -53.62 -18.37
N THR A 10 -0.86 -53.53 -18.82
CA THR A 10 0.02 -52.38 -18.52
C THR A 10 -0.49 -51.09 -19.14
N VAL A 11 -0.96 -51.14 -20.40
CA VAL A 11 -1.60 -49.99 -21.05
C VAL A 11 -2.89 -49.59 -20.32
N GLY A 12 -3.73 -50.56 -19.94
CA GLY A 12 -4.96 -50.29 -19.19
C GLY A 12 -4.68 -49.61 -17.84
N LEU A 13 -3.69 -50.09 -17.08
CA LEU A 13 -3.31 -49.50 -15.79
C LEU A 13 -2.76 -48.07 -15.96
N GLY A 14 -1.96 -47.83 -17.00
CA GLY A 14 -1.43 -46.51 -17.32
C GLY A 14 -2.53 -45.51 -17.68
N LEU A 15 -3.54 -45.93 -18.45
CA LEU A 15 -4.69 -45.09 -18.79
C LEU A 15 -5.52 -44.73 -17.55
N VAL A 16 -5.78 -45.70 -16.66
CA VAL A 16 -6.51 -45.45 -15.41
C VAL A 16 -5.73 -44.49 -14.50
N GLY A 17 -4.42 -44.69 -14.36
CA GLY A 17 -3.56 -43.78 -13.61
C GLY A 17 -3.54 -42.36 -14.18
N GLY A 18 -3.48 -42.24 -15.51
CA GLY A 18 -3.54 -40.94 -16.20
C GLY A 18 -4.88 -40.23 -16.02
N VAL A 19 -6.00 -40.95 -16.15
CA VAL A 19 -7.34 -40.40 -15.91
C VAL A 19 -7.50 -39.96 -14.46
N TYR A 20 -7.00 -40.75 -13.50
CA TYR A 20 -7.04 -40.38 -12.09
C TYR A 20 -6.22 -39.11 -11.81
N ALA A 21 -5.01 -38.99 -12.37
CA ALA A 21 -4.19 -37.79 -12.24
C ALA A 21 -4.87 -36.55 -12.84
N LEU A 22 -5.42 -36.68 -14.05
CA LEU A 22 -6.18 -35.60 -14.70
C LEU A 22 -7.41 -35.20 -13.89
N TYR A 23 -8.13 -36.17 -13.32
CA TYR A 23 -9.27 -35.90 -12.44
C TYR A 23 -8.85 -35.18 -11.16
N ALA A 24 -7.75 -35.61 -10.52
CA ALA A 24 -7.22 -34.97 -9.32
C ALA A 24 -6.82 -33.52 -9.58
N VAL A 25 -6.07 -33.26 -10.66
CA VAL A 25 -5.68 -31.91 -11.09
C VAL A 25 -6.92 -31.06 -11.43
N HIS A 26 -7.89 -31.61 -12.16
CA HIS A 26 -9.13 -30.89 -12.49
C HIS A 26 -9.94 -30.54 -11.24
N ARG A 27 -9.97 -31.44 -10.24
CA ARG A 27 -10.63 -31.18 -8.96
C ARG A 27 -9.98 -30.03 -8.22
N GLU A 28 -8.65 -30.01 -8.12
CA GLU A 28 -7.91 -28.93 -7.48
C GLU A 28 -8.10 -27.60 -8.20
N ASN A 29 -8.02 -27.58 -9.54
CA ASN A 29 -8.28 -26.39 -10.34
C ASN A 29 -9.68 -25.81 -10.07
N ARG A 30 -10.72 -26.64 -9.98
CA ARG A 30 -12.07 -26.15 -9.65
C ARG A 30 -12.19 -25.59 -8.23
N LEU A 31 -11.46 -26.16 -7.26
CA LEU A 31 -11.42 -25.64 -5.90
C LEU A 31 -10.75 -24.27 -5.88
N LEU A 32 -9.64 -24.12 -6.60
CA LEU A 32 -8.93 -22.85 -6.75
C LEU A 32 -9.81 -21.80 -7.44
N GLU A 33 -10.48 -22.15 -8.54
CA GLU A 33 -11.42 -21.25 -9.21
C GLU A 33 -12.55 -20.77 -8.28
N THR A 34 -13.03 -21.66 -7.41
CA THR A 34 -14.07 -21.32 -6.44
C THR A 34 -13.55 -20.34 -5.39
N GLU A 35 -12.33 -20.58 -4.86
CA GLU A 35 -11.73 -19.68 -3.88
C GLU A 35 -11.35 -18.33 -4.50
N VAL A 36 -10.84 -18.31 -5.74
CA VAL A 36 -10.58 -17.07 -6.49
C VAL A 36 -11.87 -16.28 -6.66
N LYS A 37 -12.96 -16.90 -7.12
CA LYS A 37 -14.26 -16.21 -7.26
C LYS A 37 -14.76 -15.64 -5.93
N LYS A 38 -14.55 -16.37 -4.83
CA LYS A 38 -14.92 -15.90 -3.50
C LYS A 38 -14.08 -14.69 -3.07
N LEU A 39 -12.77 -14.73 -3.30
CA LEU A 39 -11.86 -13.61 -3.02
C LEU A 39 -12.19 -12.38 -3.89
N GLU A 40 -12.44 -12.58 -5.18
CA GLU A 40 -12.89 -11.52 -6.09
C GLU A 40 -14.20 -10.91 -5.62
N HIS A 41 -15.16 -11.72 -5.19
CA HIS A 41 -16.42 -11.23 -4.63
C HIS A 41 -16.20 -10.38 -3.38
N LEU A 42 -15.37 -10.84 -2.44
CA LEU A 42 -15.04 -10.08 -1.23
C LEU A 42 -14.34 -8.75 -1.54
N LEU A 43 -13.44 -8.73 -2.52
CA LEU A 43 -12.77 -7.51 -2.99
C LEU A 43 -13.75 -6.54 -3.65
N ASN A 44 -14.71 -7.05 -4.43
CA ASN A 44 -15.75 -6.22 -5.05
C ASN A 44 -16.75 -5.68 -4.03
N GLU A 45 -17.05 -6.43 -2.96
CA GLU A 45 -17.92 -5.95 -1.87
C GLU A 45 -17.24 -4.91 -0.99
N ARG A 46 -15.91 -4.95 -0.86
CA ARG A 46 -15.11 -4.00 -0.07
C ARG A 46 -13.95 -3.45 -0.90
N PRO A 47 -14.24 -2.60 -1.90
CA PRO A 47 -13.18 -2.00 -2.70
C PRO A 47 -12.24 -1.21 -1.80
N VAL A 48 -10.95 -1.23 -2.16
CA VAL A 48 -9.93 -0.41 -1.50
C VAL A 48 -10.34 1.05 -1.62
N GLU A 49 -10.65 1.67 -0.50
CA GLU A 49 -11.06 3.06 -0.50
C GLU A 49 -9.85 4.00 -0.30
N LEU A 50 -9.41 4.64 -1.38
CA LEU A 50 -8.25 5.53 -1.40
C LEU A 50 -8.38 6.66 -0.38
N ALA A 51 -9.59 7.20 -0.23
CA ALA A 51 -9.85 8.28 0.72
C ALA A 51 -9.49 7.90 2.17
N THR A 52 -9.61 6.62 2.54
CA THR A 52 -9.28 6.14 3.89
C THR A 52 -7.77 6.15 4.14
N PHE A 53 -6.99 5.75 3.14
CA PHE A 53 -5.52 5.84 3.21
C PHE A 53 -5.07 7.29 3.26
N MET A 54 -5.59 8.14 2.36
CA MET A 54 -5.22 9.56 2.30
C MET A 54 -5.62 10.30 3.58
N ALA A 55 -6.79 10.03 4.17
CA ALA A 55 -7.19 10.60 5.46
C ALA A 55 -6.29 10.15 6.61
N SER A 56 -5.84 8.89 6.60
CA SER A 56 -4.88 8.40 7.60
C SER A 56 -3.50 9.05 7.41
N TYR A 57 -3.04 9.16 6.17
CA TYR A 57 -1.80 9.85 5.82
C TYR A 57 -1.81 11.31 6.28
N GLU A 58 -2.88 12.05 5.98
CA GLU A 58 -3.06 13.44 6.46
C GLU A 58 -3.01 13.52 8.00
N ARG A 59 -3.71 12.62 8.69
CA ARG A 59 -3.71 12.56 10.16
C ARG A 59 -2.31 12.35 10.71
N PHE A 60 -1.55 11.42 10.14
CA PHE A 60 -0.18 11.15 10.56
C PHE A 60 0.77 12.30 10.24
N LEU A 61 0.61 12.95 9.09
CA LEU A 61 1.40 14.12 8.70
C LEU A 61 1.20 15.29 9.68
N ASN A 62 -0.06 15.54 10.06
CA ASN A 62 -0.38 16.57 11.06
C ASN A 62 0.27 16.27 12.41
N LYS A 63 0.26 15.01 12.83
CA LYS A 63 0.86 14.56 14.09
C LYS A 63 2.40 14.58 14.04
N LEU A 64 2.99 14.22 12.91
CA LEU A 64 4.42 14.34 12.65
C LEU A 64 4.87 15.80 12.75
N HIS A 65 4.15 16.72 12.10
CA HIS A 65 4.42 18.14 12.18
C HIS A 65 4.41 18.62 13.63
N ALA A 66 3.36 18.31 14.40
CA ALA A 66 3.26 18.71 15.80
C ALA A 66 4.39 18.13 16.68
N ALA A 67 4.72 16.84 16.51
CA ALA A 67 5.82 16.19 17.24
C ALA A 67 7.18 16.85 16.94
N GLY A 68 7.46 17.16 15.67
CA GLY A 68 8.69 17.83 15.28
C GLY A 68 8.76 19.29 15.72
N GLN A 69 7.63 20.02 15.77
CA GLN A 69 7.61 21.36 16.35
C GLN A 69 7.98 21.36 17.84
N ALA A 70 7.48 20.37 18.58
CA ALA A 70 7.80 20.11 19.97
C ALA A 70 9.18 19.47 20.18
N GLN A 71 9.92 19.18 19.09
CA GLN A 71 11.22 18.48 19.11
C GLN A 71 11.16 17.12 19.84
N ASN A 72 10.00 16.48 19.83
CA ASN A 72 9.83 15.12 20.32
C ASN A 72 10.19 14.13 19.22
N TRP A 73 11.50 13.93 19.03
CA TRP A 73 12.03 13.16 17.91
C TRP A 73 11.62 11.68 17.92
N ALA A 74 11.40 11.10 19.11
CA ALA A 74 10.88 9.73 19.22
C ALA A 74 9.45 9.64 18.66
N LEU A 75 8.59 10.59 19.04
CA LEU A 75 7.22 10.63 18.52
C LEU A 75 7.16 11.04 17.03
N ALA A 76 8.08 11.90 16.59
CA ALA A 76 8.24 12.23 15.17
C ALA A 76 8.68 11.00 14.37
N GLY A 77 9.63 10.20 14.87
CA GLY A 77 10.03 8.95 14.25
C GLY A 77 8.85 7.99 14.09
N PHE A 78 8.04 7.80 15.14
CA PHE A 78 6.83 6.99 15.07
C PHE A 78 5.87 7.45 13.96
N TYR A 79 5.55 8.74 13.88
CA TYR A 79 4.63 9.22 12.83
C TYR A 79 5.25 9.27 11.43
N TYR A 80 6.57 9.32 11.32
CA TYR A 80 7.27 9.11 10.06
C TYR A 80 7.06 7.67 9.55
N GLU A 81 7.28 6.67 10.41
CA GLU A 81 7.10 5.25 10.06
C GLU A 81 5.66 5.00 9.58
N GLU A 82 4.65 5.51 10.29
CA GLU A 82 3.25 5.36 9.89
C GLU A 82 2.93 5.98 8.51
N LEU A 83 3.60 7.08 8.14
CA LEU A 83 3.47 7.68 6.80
C LEU A 83 4.14 6.82 5.74
N GLU A 84 5.36 6.35 6.00
CA GLU A 84 6.12 5.48 5.11
C GLU A 84 5.33 4.19 4.84
N GLU A 85 4.88 3.50 5.88
CA GLU A 85 4.08 2.29 5.78
C GLU A 85 2.79 2.51 4.98
N THR A 86 2.08 3.63 5.22
CA THR A 86 0.85 3.97 4.48
C THR A 86 1.14 4.15 2.99
N ALA A 87 2.23 4.85 2.64
CA ALA A 87 2.62 5.06 1.25
C ALA A 87 3.10 3.77 0.57
N GLU A 88 3.87 2.92 1.27
CA GLU A 88 4.29 1.62 0.76
C GLU A 88 3.11 0.67 0.54
N GLN A 89 2.15 0.66 1.46
CA GLN A 89 0.93 -0.13 1.30
C GLN A 89 0.20 0.27 0.03
N LEU A 90 -0.03 1.57 -0.17
CA LEU A 90 -0.66 2.08 -1.40
C LEU A 90 0.15 1.73 -2.65
N GLU A 91 1.47 1.79 -2.61
CA GLU A 91 2.32 1.40 -3.74
C GLU A 91 2.09 -0.07 -4.15
N LYS A 92 1.95 -0.96 -3.18
CA LYS A 92 1.80 -2.42 -3.39
C LYS A 92 0.42 -2.82 -3.91
N LEU A 93 -0.59 -1.94 -3.83
CA LEU A 93 -1.98 -2.26 -4.19
C LEU A 93 -2.28 -2.29 -5.70
N ASN A 94 -1.39 -1.78 -6.56
CA ASN A 94 -1.65 -1.60 -8.00
C ASN A 94 -3.00 -0.92 -8.30
N LEU A 95 -3.38 0.02 -7.44
CA LEU A 95 -4.62 0.78 -7.46
C LEU A 95 -4.60 1.82 -8.57
N THR A 96 -5.70 1.88 -9.32
CA THR A 96 -6.03 2.96 -10.24
C THR A 96 -7.35 3.57 -9.79
N ASP A 97 -7.39 4.89 -9.59
CA ASP A 97 -8.56 5.65 -9.16
C ASP A 97 -8.87 6.71 -10.22
N ASP A 98 -10.10 6.77 -10.74
CA ASP A 98 -10.48 7.68 -11.83
C ASP A 98 -9.52 7.69 -13.05
N GLY A 99 -8.93 6.53 -13.37
CA GLY A 99 -7.94 6.40 -14.45
C GLY A 99 -6.52 6.87 -14.11
N VAL A 100 -6.30 7.34 -12.88
CA VAL A 100 -5.00 7.75 -12.35
C VAL A 100 -4.31 6.56 -11.70
N PRO A 101 -3.07 6.20 -12.07
CA PRO A 101 -2.36 5.05 -11.53
C PRO A 101 -1.73 5.36 -10.15
N VAL A 102 -2.58 5.58 -9.15
CA VAL A 102 -2.23 6.06 -7.82
C VAL A 102 -1.07 5.28 -7.20
N SER A 103 -1.10 3.95 -7.22
CA SER A 103 0.00 3.13 -6.66
C SER A 103 1.36 3.44 -7.24
N ARG A 104 1.45 3.68 -8.57
CA ARG A 104 2.73 4.02 -9.22
C ARG A 104 3.20 5.43 -8.91
N MET A 105 2.31 6.29 -8.41
CA MET A 105 2.64 7.66 -8.04
C MET A 105 3.19 7.76 -6.61
N MET A 106 2.99 6.75 -5.75
CA MET A 106 3.37 6.80 -4.34
C MET A 106 4.87 6.99 -4.13
N ARG A 107 5.73 6.28 -4.87
CA ARG A 107 7.18 6.40 -4.71
C ARG A 107 7.74 7.79 -5.00
N PRO A 108 7.56 8.37 -6.20
CA PRO A 108 8.12 9.68 -6.52
C PRO A 108 7.45 10.84 -5.77
N ASN A 109 6.20 10.68 -5.29
CA ASN A 109 5.47 11.77 -4.65
C ASN A 109 5.45 11.70 -3.12
N LEU A 110 5.62 10.53 -2.51
CA LEU A 110 5.57 10.36 -1.05
C LEU A 110 6.83 9.70 -0.49
N LEU A 111 7.23 8.51 -0.98
CA LEU A 111 8.35 7.75 -0.41
C LEU A 111 9.70 8.46 -0.59
N GLU A 112 10.05 8.88 -1.81
CA GLU A 112 11.33 9.57 -2.05
C GLU A 112 11.42 10.93 -1.30
N PRO A 113 10.37 11.78 -1.26
CA PRO A 113 10.39 12.97 -0.41
C PRO A 113 10.49 12.69 1.09
N LEU A 114 9.91 11.58 1.57
CA LEU A 114 9.97 11.17 2.98
C LEU A 114 11.41 10.89 3.44
N GLU A 115 12.31 10.42 2.58
CA GLU A 115 13.73 10.20 2.95
C GLU A 115 14.41 11.47 3.49
N ARG A 116 14.03 12.67 3.02
CA ARG A 116 14.55 13.94 3.55
C ARG A 116 13.97 14.25 4.93
N VAL A 117 12.74 13.83 5.20
CA VAL A 117 12.10 13.97 6.51
C VAL A 117 12.78 13.04 7.51
N GLU A 118 13.03 11.79 7.14
CA GLU A 118 13.75 10.81 7.95
C GLU A 118 15.14 11.34 8.37
N LYS A 119 15.95 11.80 7.41
CA LYS A 119 17.28 12.35 7.67
C LYS A 119 17.24 13.52 8.65
N ALA A 120 16.23 14.39 8.54
CA ALA A 120 16.07 15.51 9.44
C ALA A 120 15.67 15.08 10.87
N ILE A 121 14.81 14.07 11.00
CA ILE A 121 14.44 13.47 12.29
C ILE A 121 15.66 12.81 12.94
N GLN A 122 16.41 12.00 12.20
CA GLN A 122 17.63 11.33 12.69
C GLN A 122 18.70 12.33 13.13
N ALA A 123 18.85 13.44 12.39
CA ALA A 123 19.76 14.52 12.75
C ALA A 123 19.22 15.44 13.86
N GLN A 124 17.96 15.29 14.26
CA GLN A 124 17.27 16.18 15.21
C GLN A 124 17.34 17.67 14.81
N ASP A 125 17.37 17.94 13.50
CA ASP A 125 17.48 19.28 12.95
C ASP A 125 16.08 19.84 12.65
N LYS A 126 15.61 20.70 13.55
CA LYS A 126 14.29 21.35 13.43
C LYS A 126 14.14 22.16 12.15
N ARG A 127 15.20 22.82 11.68
CA ARG A 127 15.11 23.64 10.46
C ARG A 127 15.01 22.75 9.23
N ALA A 128 15.89 21.76 9.12
CA ALA A 128 15.86 20.80 8.03
C ALA A 128 14.51 20.03 8.00
N PHE A 129 13.97 19.70 9.17
CA PHE A 129 12.66 19.04 9.31
C PHE A 129 11.51 19.91 8.78
N GLN A 130 11.48 21.18 9.15
CA GLN A 130 10.45 22.10 8.65
C GLN A 130 10.55 22.31 7.13
N GLU A 131 11.77 22.39 6.58
CA GLU A 131 12.00 22.50 5.14
C GLU A 131 11.58 21.22 4.40
N SER A 132 11.89 20.05 4.93
CA SER A 132 11.50 18.77 4.32
C SER A 132 9.98 18.53 4.36
N LEU A 133 9.30 18.89 5.45
CA LEU A 133 7.83 18.83 5.51
C LEU A 133 7.16 19.79 4.51
N ARG A 134 7.68 21.01 4.35
CA ARG A 134 7.18 21.93 3.31
C ARG A 134 7.35 21.34 1.91
N SER A 135 8.49 20.70 1.66
CA SER A 135 8.71 19.99 0.40
C SER A 135 7.70 18.86 0.21
N LEU A 136 7.47 18.01 1.22
CA LEU A 136 6.51 16.91 1.16
C LEU A 136 5.08 17.41 0.87
N VAL A 137 4.62 18.45 1.55
CA VAL A 137 3.31 19.09 1.27
C VAL A 137 3.22 19.62 -0.17
N GLY A 138 4.32 20.15 -0.71
CA GLY A 138 4.41 20.53 -2.12
C GLY A 138 4.20 19.35 -3.08
N HIS A 139 4.73 18.18 -2.75
CA HIS A 139 4.47 16.95 -3.51
C HIS A 139 3.02 16.48 -3.36
N CYS A 140 2.41 16.56 -2.17
CA CYS A 140 0.98 16.26 -2.00
C CYS A 140 0.14 17.09 -2.98
N ASN A 141 0.34 18.41 -2.98
CA ASN A 141 -0.41 19.33 -3.85
C ASN A 141 -0.17 19.07 -5.35
N SER A 142 1.07 18.73 -5.72
CA SER A 142 1.43 18.41 -7.10
C SER A 142 0.77 17.11 -7.57
N CYS A 143 0.79 16.08 -6.72
CA CYS A 143 0.14 14.79 -6.98
C CYS A 143 -1.38 14.95 -7.14
N HIS A 144 -2.04 15.68 -6.24
CA HIS A 144 -3.49 15.94 -6.34
C HIS A 144 -3.86 16.77 -7.58
N THR A 145 -3.03 17.74 -7.96
CA THR A 145 -3.22 18.49 -9.21
C THR A 145 -3.08 17.58 -10.43
N ALA A 146 -2.04 16.75 -10.47
CA ALA A 146 -1.81 15.79 -11.56
C ALA A 146 -2.94 14.73 -11.65
N ALA A 147 -3.55 14.38 -10.51
CA ALA A 147 -4.70 13.50 -10.43
C ALA A 147 -6.04 14.19 -10.76
N GLY A 148 -6.03 15.46 -11.21
CA GLY A 148 -7.24 16.20 -11.58
C GLY A 148 -8.09 16.66 -10.39
N LYS A 149 -7.53 16.66 -9.18
CA LYS A 149 -8.21 17.07 -7.93
C LYS A 149 -7.52 18.31 -7.29
N PRO A 150 -7.33 19.44 -8.02
CA PRO A 150 -6.56 20.60 -7.53
C PRO A 150 -7.23 21.33 -6.36
N TYR A 151 -8.51 21.05 -6.09
CA TYR A 151 -9.24 21.57 -4.92
C TYR A 151 -8.82 20.89 -3.60
N ILE A 152 -8.07 19.78 -3.66
CA ILE A 152 -7.43 19.15 -2.50
C ILE A 152 -6.06 19.81 -2.32
N GLN A 153 -6.03 20.86 -1.50
CA GLN A 153 -4.83 21.66 -1.27
C GLN A 153 -4.46 21.66 0.21
N PHE A 154 -3.22 21.28 0.49
CA PHE A 154 -2.67 21.16 1.83
C PHE A 154 -1.72 22.31 2.15
N THR A 155 -1.75 22.70 3.42
CA THR A 155 -0.78 23.60 4.07
C THR A 155 -0.39 22.99 5.42
N LEU A 156 0.81 23.28 5.91
CA LEU A 156 1.13 22.94 7.29
C LEU A 156 0.30 23.81 8.24
N PRO A 157 -0.35 23.23 9.26
CA PRO A 157 -1.13 24.00 10.23
C PRO A 157 -0.23 24.95 11.02
N ALA A 158 -0.81 26.07 11.47
CA ALA A 158 -0.15 26.97 12.40
C ALA A 158 0.04 26.30 13.78
N ASP A 159 1.00 26.80 14.56
CA ASP A 159 1.44 26.20 15.83
C ASP A 159 0.36 26.22 16.94
N ASP A 160 -0.79 26.84 16.72
CA ASP A 160 -1.85 27.10 17.72
C ASP A 160 -3.06 26.16 17.64
N ALA A 161 -3.00 25.10 16.81
CA ALA A 161 -4.08 24.12 16.75
C ALA A 161 -4.22 23.36 18.10
N PRO A 162 -5.42 23.30 18.70
CA PRO A 162 -5.59 22.72 20.03
C PRO A 162 -5.20 21.22 20.04
N PRO A 163 -4.23 20.81 20.86
CA PRO A 163 -3.73 19.44 20.82
C PRO A 163 -4.77 18.47 21.39
N ARG A 164 -5.06 17.39 20.63
CA ARG A 164 -5.80 16.21 21.14
C ARG A 164 -4.89 15.13 21.72
N GLN A 165 -3.58 15.37 21.72
CA GLN A 165 -2.51 14.51 22.21
C GLN A 165 -1.39 15.41 22.74
N ARG A 166 -0.68 14.98 23.79
CA ARG A 166 0.54 15.66 24.27
C ARG A 166 1.70 15.34 23.33
N PHE A 167 2.35 16.38 22.79
CA PHE A 167 3.45 16.24 21.83
C PHE A 167 4.81 16.50 22.44
N GLU A 168 4.88 17.14 23.61
CA GLU A 168 6.10 17.34 24.38
C GLU A 168 6.60 16.01 24.98
N PRO A 169 7.93 15.80 25.09
CA PRO A 169 8.51 14.63 25.75
C PRO A 169 8.06 14.40 27.21
#